data_AF-A0A822E131-F1
#
_entry.id   AF-A0A822E131-F1
#
_cell.length_a   1.000
_cell.length_b   1.000
_cell.length_c   1.000
_cell.angle_alpha   90.00
_cell.angle_beta   90.00
_cell.angle_gamma   90.00
#
_symmetry.space_group_name_H-M   'P 1'
#
loop_
_entity.id
_entity.type
_entity.pdbx_description
1 polymer ?
#
loop_
_entity_poly.entity_id
_entity_poly.type
_entity_poly.pdbx_seq_one_letter_code
_entity_poly.pdbx_strand_id
1 'polypeptide(L)'
;MRYYQYFKWHGTFVTQFEFNNRNVQGNGTDDVSSFGVTENYSTNDNRMILTKQYKRANDDPYENLENQVKIDLKQNDQTQQFDSQ
;
A
#
# COMPACT_ATOMS: atom_id res chain seq x y z
N MET A 1 -2.07 11.59 -0.80
CA MET A 1 -2.04 10.76 -2.03
C MET A 1 -3.47 10.38 -2.40
N ARG A 2 -3.78 10.20 -3.70
CA ARG A 2 -5.03 9.55 -4.14
C ARG A 2 -4.74 8.34 -5.03
N TYR A 3 -5.57 7.31 -4.95
CA TYR A 3 -5.50 6.13 -5.82
C TYR A 3 -6.88 5.85 -6.43
N TYR A 4 -6.93 5.24 -7.61
CA TYR A 4 -8.19 4.96 -8.30
C TYR A 4 -8.58 3.50 -8.12
N GLN A 5 -9.73 3.25 -7.51
CA GLN A 5 -10.29 1.92 -7.29
C GLN A 5 -11.83 2.02 -7.32
N TYR A 6 -12.53 0.96 -7.75
CA TYR A 6 -14.00 0.93 -7.81
C TYR A 6 -14.61 2.16 -8.50
N PHE A 7 -14.00 2.57 -9.61
CA PHE A 7 -14.40 3.74 -10.40
C PHE A 7 -14.38 5.08 -9.63
N LYS A 8 -13.68 5.15 -8.48
CA LYS A 8 -13.60 6.32 -7.62
C LYS A 8 -12.15 6.61 -7.21
N TRP A 9 -11.86 7.90 -7.00
CA TRP A 9 -10.61 8.33 -6.38
C TRP A 9 -10.72 8.28 -4.86
N HIS A 10 -9.80 7.53 -4.25
CA HIS A 10 -9.67 7.36 -2.81
C HIS A 10 -8.55 8.24 -2.24
N GLY A 11 -8.63 8.51 -0.94
CA GLY A 11 -7.83 9.54 -0.27
C GLY A 11 -6.51 9.07 0.32
N THR A 12 -5.94 9.93 1.17
CA THR A 12 -4.74 9.63 1.94
C THR A 12 -5.02 8.49 2.90
N PHE A 13 -4.03 7.62 3.08
CA PHE A 13 -4.09 6.50 3.99
C PHE A 13 -2.89 6.54 4.93
N VAL A 14 -3.05 5.93 6.10
CA VAL A 14 -1.97 5.74 7.06
C VAL A 14 -1.61 4.27 7.04
N THR A 15 -0.31 4.00 6.96
CA THR A 15 0.22 2.64 6.97
C THR A 15 1.39 2.60 7.95
N GLN A 16 1.52 1.49 8.65
CA GLN A 16 2.68 1.21 9.50
C GLN A 16 3.49 0.12 8.82
N PHE A 17 4.80 0.32 8.77
CA PHE A 17 5.74 -0.61 8.16
C PHE A 17 6.68 -1.15 9.22
N GLU A 18 6.89 -2.46 9.19
CA GLU A 18 7.96 -3.15 9.89
C GLU A 18 8.97 -3.64 8.84
N PHE A 19 10.22 -3.24 9.02
CA PHE A 19 11.32 -3.61 8.15
C PHE A 19 12.12 -4.74 8.80
N ASN A 20 12.11 -5.92 8.19
CA ASN A 20 12.96 -7.05 8.57
C ASN A 20 13.97 -7.32 7.44
N ASN A 21 15.17 -6.74 7.59
CA ASN A 21 16.21 -6.67 6.56
C ASN A 21 15.71 -5.96 5.29
N ARG A 22 15.29 -6.74 4.29
CA ARG A 22 14.75 -6.26 3.01
C ARG A 22 13.26 -6.55 2.87
N ASN A 23 12.68 -7.34 3.76
CA ASN A 23 11.24 -7.60 3.75
C ASN A 23 10.54 -6.45 4.48
N VAL A 24 9.56 -5.86 3.82
CA VAL A 24 8.63 -4.90 4.40
C VAL A 24 7.33 -5.63 4.61
N GLN A 25 6.91 -5.69 5.87
CA GLN A 25 5.56 -6.08 6.22
C GLN A 25 4.85 -4.87 6.79
N GLY A 26 3.55 -4.82 6.61
CA GLY A 26 2.79 -3.73 7.16
C GLY A 26 1.30 -3.97 7.06
N ASN A 27 0.59 -3.11 7.76
CA ASN A 27 -0.85 -3.02 7.70
C ASN A 27 -1.23 -1.56 7.68
N GLY A 28 -2.33 -1.28 6.99
CA GLY A 28 -2.90 0.04 6.90
C GLY A 28 -4.41 -0.03 6.81
N THR A 29 -5.02 1.13 6.97
CA THR A 29 -6.46 1.30 6.80
C THR A 29 -6.69 2.54 5.98
N ASP A 30 -7.65 2.46 5.06
CA ASP A 30 -8.16 3.58 4.31
C ASP A 30 -9.69 3.58 4.28
N ASP A 31 -10.28 4.45 3.45
CA ASP A 31 -11.73 4.57 3.29
C ASP A 31 -12.37 3.37 2.56
N VAL A 32 -11.57 2.46 2.00
CA VAL A 32 -12.03 1.21 1.40
C VAL A 32 -12.06 0.11 2.46
N SER A 33 -10.91 -0.21 3.08
CA SER A 33 -10.84 -1.21 4.15
C SER A 33 -9.48 -1.24 4.84
N SER A 34 -9.30 -2.17 5.78
CA SER A 34 -7.98 -2.60 6.22
C SER A 34 -7.28 -3.40 5.10
N PHE A 35 -5.99 -3.16 4.90
CA PHE A 35 -5.17 -3.87 3.92
C PHE A 35 -3.83 -4.30 4.52
N GLY A 36 -3.29 -5.39 3.99
CA GLY A 36 -1.93 -5.85 4.28
C GLY A 36 -0.93 -5.36 3.24
N VAL A 37 0.34 -5.35 3.64
CA VAL A 37 1.50 -5.01 2.81
C VAL A 37 2.56 -6.10 3.01
N THR A 38 3.04 -6.67 1.91
CA THR A 38 4.17 -7.61 1.91
C THR A 38 5.03 -7.39 0.68
N GLU A 39 6.17 -6.70 0.81
CA GLU A 39 7.01 -6.34 -0.33
C GLU A 39 8.50 -6.33 0.02
N ASN A 40 9.36 -6.27 -1.00
CA ASN A 40 10.81 -6.13 -0.82
C ASN A 40 11.25 -4.67 -0.98
N TYR A 41 12.02 -4.16 -0.01
CA TYR A 41 12.68 -2.85 -0.07
C TYR A 41 13.98 -2.93 -0.87
N SER A 42 14.11 -2.10 -1.90
CA SER A 42 15.37 -1.90 -2.62
C SER A 42 16.20 -0.83 -1.92
N THR A 43 17.23 -1.28 -1.18
CA THR A 43 18.22 -0.39 -0.55
C THR A 43 19.09 0.37 -1.57
N ASN A 44 19.11 -0.06 -2.83
CA ASN A 44 19.93 0.57 -3.86
C ASN A 44 19.27 1.85 -4.41
N ASP A 45 17.93 1.84 -4.48
CA ASP A 45 17.16 2.92 -5.11
C ASP A 45 16.32 3.72 -4.10
N ASN A 46 16.37 3.33 -2.83
CA ASN A 46 15.46 3.78 -1.76
C ASN A 46 14.00 3.72 -2.21
N ARG A 47 13.62 2.60 -2.84
CA ARG A 47 12.28 2.38 -3.40
C ARG A 47 11.66 1.10 -2.85
N MET A 48 10.35 1.14 -2.68
CA MET A 48 9.52 -0.05 -2.47
C MET A 48 8.27 0.04 -3.32
N ILE A 49 7.81 -1.10 -3.80
CA ILE A 49 6.44 -1.22 -4.28
C ILE A 49 5.60 -1.48 -3.02
N LEU A 50 4.46 -0.83 -2.90
CA LEU A 50 3.45 -1.07 -1.89
C LEU A 50 2.31 -1.82 -2.58
N THR A 51 2.20 -3.12 -2.34
CA THR A 51 1.04 -3.89 -2.77
C THR A 51 0.01 -3.89 -1.64
N LYS A 52 -1.09 -3.15 -1.84
CA LYS A 52 -2.25 -3.22 -0.96
C LYS A 52 -3.09 -4.44 -1.35
N GLN A 53 -3.20 -5.39 -0.45
CA GLN A 53 -4.12 -6.51 -0.59
C GLN A 53 -5.30 -6.31 0.36
N TYR A 54 -6.48 -6.07 -0.23
CA TYR A 54 -7.72 -5.99 0.52
C TYR A 54 -8.28 -7.39 0.79
N LYS A 55 -8.95 -7.59 1.93
CA LYS A 55 -9.65 -8.85 2.19
C LYS A 55 -10.97 -8.85 1.44
N ARG A 56 -11.30 -9.97 0.78
CA ARG A 56 -12.58 -10.22 0.12
C ARG A 56 -13.74 -9.90 1.08
N ALA A 57 -14.51 -8.85 0.80
CA ALA A 57 -15.73 -8.57 1.55
C ALA A 57 -16.89 -9.28 0.84
N ASN A 58 -17.46 -10.24 1.55
CA ASN A 58 -18.87 -10.63 1.47
C ASN A 58 -19.49 -10.84 0.08
N ASP A 59 -18.97 -11.76 -0.74
CA ASP A 59 -19.62 -12.32 -1.96
C ASP A 59 -20.28 -11.33 -2.95
N ASP A 60 -20.06 -10.03 -2.81
CA ASP A 60 -20.53 -9.01 -3.73
C ASP A 60 -19.52 -8.96 -4.90
N PRO A 61 -19.92 -9.34 -6.13
CA PRO A 61 -19.04 -9.36 -7.29
C PRO A 61 -18.53 -7.96 -7.67
N TYR A 62 -19.17 -6.88 -7.19
CA TYR A 62 -18.72 -5.49 -7.38
C TYR A 62 -17.77 -5.02 -6.28
N GLU A 63 -17.80 -5.65 -5.10
CA GLU A 63 -16.88 -5.39 -3.98
C GLU A 63 -15.84 -6.52 -3.79
N ASN A 64 -15.66 -7.36 -4.81
CA ASN A 64 -14.80 -8.54 -4.75
C ASN A 64 -13.32 -8.11 -4.66
N LEU A 65 -12.87 -7.83 -3.44
CA LEU A 65 -11.63 -7.17 -3.03
C LEU A 65 -10.34 -8.00 -3.26
N GLU A 66 -10.30 -8.87 -4.27
CA GLU A 66 -9.05 -9.53 -4.71
C GLU A 66 -8.14 -8.58 -5.52
N ASN A 67 -8.47 -7.29 -5.58
CA ASN A 67 -7.69 -6.30 -6.28
C ASN A 67 -6.43 -5.92 -5.48
N GLN A 68 -5.28 -6.20 -6.09
CA GLN A 68 -4.00 -5.69 -5.65
C GLN A 68 -3.78 -4.30 -6.25
N VAL A 69 -3.67 -3.28 -5.40
CA VAL A 69 -3.23 -1.96 -5.84
C VAL A 69 -1.73 -1.84 -5.57
N LYS A 70 -0.95 -1.62 -6.63
CA LYS A 70 0.49 -1.38 -6.52
C LYS A 70 0.77 0.11 -6.55
N ILE A 71 1.54 0.58 -5.58
CA ILE A 71 1.93 1.98 -5.44
C ILE A 71 3.45 2.03 -5.33
N ASP A 72 4.11 2.74 -6.23
CA ASP A 72 5.56 2.96 -6.14
C ASP A 72 5.84 4.03 -5.10
N LEU A 73 6.57 3.65 -4.04
CA LEU A 73 7.01 4.56 -2.99
C LEU A 73 8.52 4.76 -3.09
N LYS A 74 8.95 6.00 -2.92
CA LYS A 74 10.36 6.38 -2.76
C LYS A 74 10.56 6.96 -1.37
N GLN A 75 11.58 6.49 -0.66
CA GLN A 75 11.95 7.08 0.61
C GLN A 75 12.59 8.45 0.40
N ASN A 76 12.17 9.41 1.21
CA ASN A 76 12.80 10.70 1.34
C ASN A 76 13.92 10.61 2.39
N ASP A 77 15.16 10.78 1.95
CA ASP A 77 16.34 10.62 2.80
C ASP A 77 16.40 11.63 3.96
N GLN A 78 15.74 12.79 3.81
CA GLN A 78 15.76 13.87 4.80
C GLN A 78 14.73 13.66 5.91
N THR A 79 13.53 13.19 5.56
CA THR A 79 12.41 13.03 6.51
C THR A 79 12.25 11.59 6.98
N GLN A 80 12.93 10.64 6.33
CA GLN A 80 12.75 9.20 6.52
C GLN A 80 11.31 8.72 6.23
N GLN A 81 10.53 9.54 5.50
CA GLN A 81 9.16 9.22 5.09
C GLN A 81 9.14 8.62 3.68
N PHE A 82 8.11 7.85 3.36
CA PHE A 82 7.90 7.31 2.02
C PHE A 82 6.85 8.15 1.28
N ASP A 83 7.23 8.62 0.09
CA ASP A 83 6.38 9.40 -0.80
C ASP A 83 6.04 8.58 -2.05
N SER A 84 4.78 8.59 -2.47
CA SER A 84 4.36 8.01 -3.75
C SER A 84 4.89 8.86 -4.91
N GLN A 85 5.48 8.23 -5.93
CA GLN A 85 5.85 8.90 -7.18
C GLN A 85 4.64 9.12 -8.09
#